data_AF-K1RXR1-F1
#
_entry.id   AF-K1RXR1-F1
#
_cell.length_a   1.000
_cell.length_b   1.000
_cell.length_c   1.000
_cell.angle_alpha   90.00
_cell.angle_beta   90.00
_cell.angle_gamma   90.00
#
_symmetry.space_group_name_H-M   'P 1'
#
loop_
_entity.id
_entity.type
_entity.pdbx_description
1 polymer ?
#
loop_
_entity_poly.entity_id
_entity_poly.type
_entity_poly.pdbx_seq_one_letter_code
_entity_poly.pdbx_strand_id
1 'polypeptide(L)' 'MEIYQVSLDADEHYWKTTADNLPWICVRDGNGIYSSIAASYNVKNVPSVFLVNKNNELSARGESIKDLEAAVKALL' A
#
# COMPACT_ATOMS: atom_id res chain seq x y z
N MET A 1 5.25 -3.75 13.56
CA MET A 1 4.36 -3.51 12.41
C MET A 1 5.10 -2.60 11.47
N GLU A 2 5.14 -2.93 10.19
CA GLU A 2 5.77 -2.10 9.17
C GLU A 2 4.68 -1.67 8.18
N ILE A 3 4.72 -0.41 7.77
CA ILE A 3 3.83 0.13 6.74
C ILE A 3 4.69 0.29 5.49
N TYR A 4 4.21 -0.27 4.39
CA TYR A 4 4.84 -0.15 3.08
C TYR A 4 3.85 0.48 2.11
N GLN A 5 4.17 1.68 1.64
CA GLN A 5 3.34 2.43 0.72
C GLN A 5 3.95 2.40 -0.67
N VAL A 6 3.12 2.05 -1.67
CA VAL A 6 3.45 2.18 -3.08
C VAL A 6 2.64 3.34 -3.66
N SER A 7 3.33 4.39 -4.10
CA SER A 7 2.75 5.50 -4.84
C SER A 7 2.71 5.19 -6.33
N LEU A 8 1.62 5.60 -6.98
CA LEU A 8 1.43 5.55 -8.44
C LEU A 8 1.53 6.95 -9.06
N ASP A 9 2.16 7.90 -8.37
CA ASP A 9 2.28 9.29 -8.83
C ASP A 9 3.18 9.39 -10.06
N ALA A 10 2.70 10.08 -11.09
CA ALA A 10 3.46 10.35 -12.30
C ALA A 10 4.61 11.35 -12.05
N ASP A 11 4.45 12.27 -11.10
CA ASP A 11 5.44 13.28 -10.74
C ASP A 11 6.34 12.83 -9.58
N GLU A 12 7.63 12.66 -9.87
CA GLU A 12 8.62 12.24 -8.87
C GLU A 12 8.92 13.32 -7.84
N HIS A 13 8.96 14.59 -8.25
CA HIS A 13 9.31 15.71 -7.37
C HIS A 13 8.23 15.91 -6.30
N TYR A 14 6.97 15.85 -6.72
CA TYR A 14 5.84 15.92 -5.81
C TYR A 14 5.81 14.72 -4.86
N TRP A 15 5.94 13.50 -5.40
CA TRP A 15 5.99 12.28 -4.60
C TRP A 15 7.08 12.33 -3.54
N LYS A 16 8.31 12.73 -3.91
CA LYS A 16 9.45 12.75 -2.99
C LYS A 16 9.22 13.73 -1.83
N THR A 17 8.69 14.91 -2.12
CA THR A 17 8.35 15.90 -1.10
C THR A 17 7.32 15.36 -0.11
N THR A 18 6.31 14.62 -0.58
CA THR A 18 5.33 13.99 0.31
C THR A 18 5.92 12.81 1.08
N ALA A 19 6.68 11.95 0.40
CA ALA A 19 7.29 10.75 0.96
C ALA A 19 8.31 11.06 2.07
N ASP A 20 9.10 12.12 1.91
CA ASP A 20 10.09 12.56 2.90
C ASP A 20 9.45 12.97 4.24
N ASN A 21 8.15 13.30 4.25
CA ASN A 21 7.42 13.68 5.46
C ASN A 21 6.74 12.49 6.16
N LEU A 22 6.85 11.26 5.63
CA LEU A 22 6.19 10.08 6.16
C LEU A 22 7.18 9.18 6.91
N PRO A 23 6.82 8.65 8.11
CA PRO A 23 7.73 7.85 8.93
C PRO A 23 7.84 6.38 8.48
N TRP A 24 7.17 5.99 7.39
CA TRP A 24 7.12 4.63 6.88
C TRP A 24 7.74 4.51 5.48
N ILE A 25 7.95 3.27 5.02
CA ILE A 25 8.61 3.03 3.73
C ILE A 25 7.69 3.46 2.61
N CYS A 26 8.17 4.42 1.80
CA CYS A 26 7.47 4.91 0.63
C CYS A 26 8.27 4.56 -0.62
N VAL A 27 7.66 3.85 -1.56
CA VAL A 27 8.22 3.58 -2.89
C VAL A 27 7.29 4.12 -3.96
N ARG A 28 7.83 4.34 -5.16
CA ARG A 28 7.07 4.87 -6.31
C ARG A 28 7.16 3.91 -7.49
N ASP A 29 6.01 3.66 -8.09
CA ASP A 29 5.89 3.11 -9.43
C ASP A 29 5.44 4.22 -10.39
N GLY A 30 6.39 4.75 -11.16
CA GLY A 30 6.15 5.84 -12.11
C GLY A 30 5.29 5.45 -13.32
N ASN A 31 4.92 4.16 -13.47
CA ASN A 31 4.01 3.74 -14.53
C ASN A 31 2.54 4.10 -14.23
N GLY A 32 2.24 4.55 -13.01
CA GLY A 32 0.91 5.04 -12.63
C GLY A 32 -0.18 4.00 -12.88
N ILE A 33 -1.19 4.36 -13.68
CA ILE A 33 -2.30 3.46 -14.06
C ILE A 33 -1.85 2.22 -14.84
N TYR A 34 -0.65 2.24 -15.43
CA TYR A 34 -0.06 1.12 -16.17
C TYR A 34 0.86 0.27 -15.30
N SER A 35 0.88 0.48 -13.98
CA SER A 35 1.65 -0.32 -13.03
C SER A 35 1.27 -1.79 -13.12
N SER A 36 2.25 -2.63 -13.48
CA SER A 36 2.10 -4.09 -13.47
C SER A 36 1.92 -4.63 -12.05
N ILE A 37 2.48 -3.94 -11.05
CA ILE A 37 2.33 -4.27 -9.63
C ILE A 37 0.89 -4.00 -9.18
N ALA A 38 0.35 -2.82 -9.46
CA ALA A 38 -1.04 -2.48 -9.16
C ALA A 38 -2.02 -3.47 -9.84
N ALA A 39 -1.74 -3.83 -11.10
CA ALA A 39 -2.51 -4.84 -11.82
C ALA A 39 -2.43 -6.23 -11.17
N SER A 40 -1.25 -6.67 -10.74
CA SER A 40 -1.05 -7.97 -10.07
C SER A 40 -1.82 -8.09 -8.75
N TYR A 41 -1.93 -6.98 -8.01
CA TYR A 41 -2.73 -6.90 -6.79
C TYR A 41 -4.23 -6.64 -7.06
N ASN A 42 -4.62 -6.51 -8.34
CA ASN A 42 -5.97 -6.17 -8.77
C ASN A 42 -6.47 -4.86 -8.10
N VAL A 43 -5.61 -3.85 -8.07
CA VAL A 43 -5.95 -2.50 -7.58
C VAL A 43 -6.78 -1.81 -8.67
N LYS A 44 -8.04 -1.50 -8.36
CA LYS A 44 -8.95 -0.80 -9.28
C LYS A 44 -9.15 0.67 -8.93
N ASN A 45 -9.02 1.00 -7.65
CA ASN A 45 -9.18 2.35 -7.13
C ASN A 45 -8.09 2.63 -6.11
N VAL A 46 -7.64 3.89 -6.04
CA VAL A 46 -6.74 4.39 -5.01
C VAL A 46 -7.53 5.28 -4.04
N PRO A 47 -7.22 5.25 -2.73
CA PRO A 47 -6.28 4.36 -2.06
C PRO A 47 -6.79 2.91 -1.93
N SER A 48 -5.86 1.94 -1.95
CA SER A 48 -6.12 0.52 -1.67
C SER A 48 -5.19 0.04 -0.56
N VAL A 49 -5.72 -0.70 0.41
CA VAL A 49 -4.97 -1.20 1.58
C VAL A 49 -4.92 -2.72 1.54
N PHE A 50 -3.77 -3.29 1.89
CA PHE A 50 -3.56 -4.73 1.97
C PHE A 50 -2.91 -5.07 3.30
N LEU A 51 -3.42 -6.10 3.97
CA LEU A 51 -2.78 -6.67 5.15
C LEU A 51 -2.05 -7.94 4.73
N VAL A 52 -0.76 -7.99 5.02
CA VAL A 52 0.12 -9.13 4.77
C VAL A 52 0.59 -9.67 6.12
N ASN A 53 0.49 -10.98 6.32
CA ASN A 53 0.95 -11.62 7.55
C ASN A 53 2.47 -11.87 7.55
N LYS A 54 3.01 -12.34 8.67
CA LYS A 54 4.45 -12.68 8.80
C LYS A 54 4.92 -13.82 7.89
N ASN A 55 4.00 -14.57 7.30
CA ASN A 55 4.28 -15.65 6.33
C ASN A 55 4.30 -15.13 4.88
N ASN A 56 4.22 -13.81 4.66
CA ASN A 56 4.10 -13.17 3.35
C ASN A 56 2.80 -13.52 2.58
N GLU A 57 1.74 -13.88 3.30
CA GLU A 57 0.44 -14.17 2.71
C GLU A 57 -0.50 -12.98 2.84
N LEU A 58 -1.23 -12.69 1.76
CA LEU A 58 -2.26 -11.64 1.75
C LEU A 58 -3.44 -12.08 2.63
N SER A 59 -3.58 -11.46 3.79
CA SER A 59 -4.57 -11.81 4.80
C SER A 59 -5.90 -11.08 4.61
N ALA A 60 -5.87 -9.80 4.20
CA ALA A 60 -7.09 -9.04 3.97
C ALA A 60 -6.86 -7.84 3.02
N ARG A 61 -7.96 -7.35 2.44
CA ARG A 61 -8.00 -6.11 1.63
C ARG A 61 -8.80 -5.04 2.35
N GLY A 62 -8.45 -3.77 2.16
CA GLY A 62 -9.07 -2.59 2.80
C GLY A 62 -10.59 -2.60 2.74
N GLU A 63 -11.17 -2.98 1.60
CA GLU A 63 -12.62 -3.07 1.38
C GLU A 63 -13.32 -4.07 2.31
N SER A 64 -12.61 -5.11 2.76
CA SER A 64 -13.13 -6.15 3.66
C SER A 64 -12.83 -5.89 5.14
N ILE A 65 -12.00 -4.89 5.44
CA ILE A 65 -11.55 -4.60 6.80
C ILE A 65 -12.51 -3.57 7.42
N LYS A 66 -13.41 -4.04 8.28
CA LYS A 66 -14.30 -3.17 9.07
C LYS A 66 -13.56 -2.51 10.23
N ASP A 67 -12.61 -3.23 10.81
CA ASP A 67 -11.79 -2.78 11.94
C ASP A 67 -10.33 -3.13 11.64
N LEU A 68 -9.59 -2.11 11.19
CA LEU A 68 -8.19 -2.24 10.82
C LEU A 68 -7.32 -2.55 12.05
N GLU A 69 -7.65 -1.98 13.20
CA GLU A 69 -6.87 -2.14 14.42
C GLU A 69 -6.98 -3.58 14.94
N ALA A 70 -8.20 -4.13 14.95
CA ALA A 70 -8.44 -5.52 15.31
C ALA A 70 -7.77 -6.50 14.33
N ALA A 71 -7.85 -6.22 13.02
CA ALA A 71 -7.24 -7.06 12.00
C ALA A 71 -5.71 -7.07 12.10
N VAL A 72 -5.08 -5.92 12.35
CA VAL A 72 -3.64 -5.84 12.61
C VAL A 72 -3.26 -6.61 13.87
N LYS A 73 -4.02 -6.47 14.94
CA LYS A 73 -3.76 -7.17 16.22
C LYS A 73 -3.86 -8.69 16.08
N ALA A 74 -4.73 -9.19 15.21
CA ALA A 74 -4.86 -10.63 14.95
C ALA A 74 -3.67 -11.24 14.18
N LEU A 75 -2.85 -10.40 13.52
CA LEU A 75 -1.70 -10.83 12.71
C LEU A 75 -0.35 -10.65 13.44
N LEU A 76 -0.35 -10.01 14.61
CA LEU A 76 0.83 -9.83 15.48
C LEU A 76 1.07 -11.06 16.36
#